data_AF-A0A934JQP7-F1
#
_entry.id   AF-A0A934JQP7-F1
#
_cell.length_a   1.000
_cell.length_b   1.000
_cell.length_c   1.000
_cell.angle_alpha   90.00
_cell.angle_beta   90.00
_cell.angle_gamma   90.00
#
_symmetry.space_group_name_H-M   'P 1'
#
loop_
_entity.id
_entity.type
_entity.pdbx_description
1 polymer ?
#
loop_
_entity_poly.entity_id
_entity_poly.type
_entity_poly.pdbx_seq_one_letter_code
_entity_poly.pdbx_strand_id
1 'polypeptide(L)'
;MKIDQKFAAKIKNDEDNMVPLINVVFLMLVFFMVAGQIRKADPIPVIPPTSINENRPVSDPNVLIVVGTDRSIYVDDNLITLNEVKPYLEQAFETALDKDAFWVQIKGDGLLPVEELRPIFSEIRLSGLTKVSLATQLQRGQE
;
A
#
# COMPACT_ATOMS: atom_id res chain seq x y z
N MET A 1 50.32 -51.05 -1.63
CA MET A 1 50.20 -49.59 -1.77
C MET A 1 49.03 -49.25 -2.72
N LYS A 2 47.77 -49.34 -2.26
CA LYS A 2 46.54 -48.93 -3.01
C LYS A 2 45.32 -48.80 -2.07
N ILE A 3 45.35 -47.92 -1.06
CA ILE A 3 44.17 -47.71 -0.16
C ILE A 3 43.63 -46.26 -0.19
N ASP A 4 44.29 -45.32 -0.88
CA ASP A 4 43.94 -43.90 -0.74
C ASP A 4 42.93 -43.35 -1.78
N GLN A 5 42.46 -44.15 -2.74
CA GLN A 5 41.58 -43.64 -3.83
C GLN A 5 40.07 -43.72 -3.58
N LYS A 6 39.59 -44.43 -2.55
CA LYS A 6 38.14 -44.66 -2.36
C LYS A 6 37.42 -43.64 -1.48
N PHE A 7 38.12 -42.75 -0.77
CA PHE A 7 37.51 -41.78 0.13
C PHE A 7 37.29 -40.39 -0.48
N ALA A 8 37.97 -40.05 -1.57
CA ALA A 8 37.87 -38.72 -2.19
C ALA A 8 36.61 -38.50 -3.04
N ALA A 9 35.88 -39.56 -3.43
CA ALA A 9 34.78 -39.47 -4.38
C ALA A 9 33.40 -39.21 -3.74
N LYS A 10 33.28 -39.24 -2.41
CA LYS A 10 31.96 -39.18 -1.72
C LYS A 10 31.60 -37.79 -1.17
N ILE A 11 32.54 -36.85 -1.10
CA ILE A 11 32.29 -35.50 -0.54
C ILE A 11 31.98 -34.46 -1.62
N LYS A 12 32.31 -34.73 -2.90
CA LYS A 12 32.26 -33.72 -3.97
C LYS A 12 30.86 -33.40 -4.53
N ASN A 13 29.83 -34.20 -4.19
CA ASN A 13 28.49 -34.04 -4.77
C ASN A 13 27.56 -33.09 -3.97
N ASP A 14 27.78 -32.91 -2.67
CA ASP A 14 26.90 -32.05 -1.86
C ASP A 14 27.23 -30.55 -2.06
N GLU A 15 28.50 -30.17 -2.09
CA GLU A 15 28.92 -28.78 -2.32
C GLU A 15 28.55 -28.25 -3.72
N ASP A 16 28.62 -29.11 -4.75
CA ASP A 16 28.30 -28.74 -6.13
C ASP A 16 26.81 -28.45 -6.34
N ASN A 17 25.95 -29.05 -5.50
CA ASN A 17 24.51 -28.80 -5.49
C ASN A 17 24.10 -27.60 -4.61
N MET A 18 24.96 -27.16 -3.68
CA MET A 18 24.67 -26.00 -2.83
C MET A 18 24.69 -24.70 -3.62
N VAL A 19 25.62 -24.52 -4.57
CA VAL A 19 25.71 -23.29 -5.38
C VAL A 19 24.43 -23.06 -6.22
N PRO A 20 23.91 -24.06 -6.96
CA PRO A 20 22.61 -23.95 -7.62
C PRO A 20 21.45 -23.66 -6.65
N LEU A 21 21.41 -24.31 -5.48
CA LEU A 21 20.34 -24.12 -4.51
C LEU A 21 20.35 -22.73 -3.88
N ILE A 22 21.53 -22.21 -3.51
CA ILE A 22 21.70 -20.85 -3.00
C ILE A 22 21.23 -19.83 -4.05
N ASN A 23 21.54 -20.04 -5.33
CA ASN A 23 21.08 -19.16 -6.40
C ASN A 23 19.55 -19.14 -6.53
N VAL A 24 18.88 -20.28 -6.39
CA VAL A 24 17.41 -20.33 -6.39
C VAL A 24 16.84 -19.56 -5.20
N VAL A 25 17.36 -19.78 -3.99
CA VAL A 25 16.91 -19.06 -2.79
C VAL A 25 17.18 -17.55 -2.91
N PHE A 26 18.35 -17.15 -3.39
CA PHE A 26 18.69 -15.75 -3.62
C PHE A 26 17.77 -15.09 -4.64
N LEU A 27 17.50 -15.77 -5.76
CA LEU A 27 16.57 -15.29 -6.77
C LEU A 27 15.15 -15.14 -6.21
N MET A 28 14.70 -16.09 -5.36
CA MET A 28 13.42 -15.96 -4.68
C MET A 28 13.38 -14.75 -3.74
N LEU A 29 14.44 -14.49 -2.96
CA LEU A 29 14.52 -13.33 -2.08
C LEU A 29 14.51 -12.00 -2.84
N VAL A 30 15.27 -11.90 -3.92
CA VAL A 30 15.27 -10.71 -4.80
C VAL A 30 13.90 -10.54 -5.45
N PHE A 31 13.30 -11.62 -5.94
CA PHE A 31 11.96 -11.58 -6.50
C PHE A 31 10.93 -11.08 -5.49
N PHE A 32 10.95 -11.57 -4.24
CA PHE A 32 10.06 -11.07 -3.18
C PHE A 32 10.34 -9.62 -2.80
N MET A 33 11.62 -9.21 -2.74
CA MET A 33 11.98 -7.81 -2.46
C MET A 33 11.48 -6.86 -3.55
N VAL A 34 11.60 -7.25 -4.82
CA VAL A 34 11.14 -6.45 -5.97
C VAL A 34 9.62 -6.48 -6.08
N ALA A 35 9.00 -7.66 -6.01
CA ALA A 35 7.55 -7.82 -6.06
C ALA A 35 6.86 -7.10 -4.90
N GLY A 36 7.46 -7.11 -3.71
CA GLY A 36 6.97 -6.39 -2.53
C GLY A 36 7.06 -4.86 -2.64
N GLN A 37 7.75 -4.32 -3.64
CA GLN A 37 7.78 -2.87 -3.93
C GLN A 37 6.73 -2.43 -4.95
N ILE A 38 6.02 -3.36 -5.61
CA ILE A 38 4.97 -3.02 -6.57
C ILE A 38 3.76 -2.50 -5.79
N ARG A 39 3.60 -1.17 -5.79
CA ARG A 39 2.41 -0.50 -5.26
C ARG A 39 1.40 -0.30 -6.38
N LYS A 40 0.11 -0.40 -6.05
CA LYS A 40 -0.96 0.03 -6.97
C LYS A 40 -0.75 1.50 -7.33
N ALA A 41 -0.84 1.81 -8.62
CA ALA A 41 -0.90 3.19 -9.09
C ALA A 41 -2.29 3.76 -8.78
N ASP A 42 -2.36 5.03 -8.41
CA ASP A 42 -3.65 5.70 -8.20
C ASP A 42 -4.43 5.79 -9.52
N PRO A 43 -5.77 5.83 -9.49
CA PRO A 43 -6.60 5.89 -10.69
C PRO A 43 -6.45 7.22 -11.45
N ILE A 44 -6.06 8.28 -10.74
CA ILE A 44 -5.79 9.61 -11.30
C ILE A 44 -4.51 10.21 -10.70
N PRO A 45 -3.75 11.00 -11.47
CA PRO A 45 -2.58 11.69 -10.94
C PRO A 45 -3.02 12.82 -10.00
N VAL A 46 -2.85 12.62 -8.70
CA VAL A 46 -3.06 13.67 -7.70
C VAL A 46 -1.75 13.94 -6.96
N ILE A 47 -1.52 15.21 -6.62
CA ILE A 47 -0.38 15.63 -5.82
C ILE A 47 -0.90 16.08 -4.45
N PRO A 48 -0.84 15.23 -3.40
CA PRO A 48 -1.30 15.61 -2.08
C PRO A 48 -0.59 16.85 -1.51
N PRO A 49 -1.28 17.63 -0.66
CA PRO A 49 -0.71 18.83 -0.08
C PRO A 49 0.51 18.54 0.80
N THR A 50 1.42 19.50 0.90
CA THR A 50 2.62 19.38 1.74
C THR A 50 2.30 19.56 3.23
N SER A 51 2.88 18.70 4.06
CA SER A 51 2.86 18.75 5.52
C SER A 51 4.29 18.79 6.07
N ILE A 52 4.49 19.53 7.15
CA ILE A 52 5.74 19.54 7.93
C ILE A 52 5.87 18.31 8.86
N ASN A 53 4.76 17.63 9.14
CA ASN A 53 4.72 16.48 10.03
C ASN A 53 4.68 15.18 9.22
N GLU A 54 5.61 14.27 9.49
CA GLU A 54 5.60 12.89 8.98
C GLU A 54 4.63 12.00 9.78
N ASN A 55 3.32 12.26 9.68
CA ASN A 55 2.33 11.30 10.15
C ASN A 55 1.93 10.39 8.99
N ARG A 56 2.85 9.52 8.57
CA ARG A 56 2.52 8.44 7.63
C ARG A 56 1.89 7.28 8.41
N PRO A 57 0.72 6.79 8.01
CA PRO A 57 0.13 5.58 8.59
C PRO A 57 1.09 4.38 8.50
N VAL A 58 1.14 3.57 9.56
CA VAL A 58 2.07 2.42 9.69
C VAL A 58 1.65 1.24 8.82
N SER A 59 0.36 1.15 8.47
CA SER A 59 -0.23 0.12 7.62
C SER A 59 -0.86 0.74 6.37
N ASP A 60 -1.25 -0.10 5.41
CA ASP A 60 -2.07 0.30 4.28
C ASP A 60 -3.54 0.54 4.72
N PRO A 61 -4.26 1.46 4.06
CA PRO A 61 -5.67 1.72 4.36
C PRO A 61 -6.55 0.56 3.92
N ASN A 62 -7.68 0.39 4.61
CA ASN A 62 -8.71 -0.54 4.17
C ASN A 62 -9.45 -0.01 2.94
N VAL A 63 -9.60 1.31 2.86
CA VAL A 63 -10.23 2.00 1.74
C VAL A 63 -9.42 3.25 1.40
N LEU A 64 -9.08 3.41 0.13
CA LEU A 64 -8.46 4.62 -0.41
C LEU A 64 -9.48 5.43 -1.21
N ILE A 65 -9.72 6.67 -0.78
CA ILE A 65 -10.56 7.64 -1.49
C ILE A 65 -9.64 8.64 -2.18
N VAL A 66 -9.69 8.74 -3.50
CA VAL A 66 -8.93 9.71 -4.29
C VAL A 66 -9.87 10.78 -4.84
N VAL A 67 -9.51 12.05 -4.66
CA VAL A 67 -10.34 13.19 -5.06
C VAL A 67 -9.58 14.07 -6.04
N GLY A 68 -10.11 14.19 -7.25
CA GLY A 68 -9.56 15.03 -8.30
C GLY A 68 -9.96 16.51 -8.17
N THR A 69 -9.21 17.40 -8.84
CA THR A 69 -9.54 18.83 -8.92
C THR A 69 -10.84 19.13 -9.67
N ASP A 70 -11.31 18.18 -10.49
CA ASP A 70 -12.57 18.21 -11.22
C ASP A 70 -13.77 17.72 -10.38
N ARG A 71 -13.57 17.46 -9.08
CA ARG A 71 -14.53 16.86 -8.15
C ARG A 71 -14.88 15.40 -8.47
N SER A 72 -14.09 14.72 -9.29
CA SER A 72 -14.19 13.27 -9.44
C SER A 72 -13.78 12.58 -8.13
N ILE A 73 -14.54 11.56 -7.73
CA ILE A 73 -14.31 10.78 -6.52
C ILE A 73 -14.07 9.34 -6.94
N TYR A 74 -12.90 8.81 -6.59
CA TYR A 74 -12.57 7.41 -6.79
C TYR A 74 -12.45 6.71 -5.44
N VAL A 75 -13.01 5.51 -5.34
CA VAL A 75 -12.85 4.65 -4.16
C VAL A 75 -12.33 3.30 -4.62
N ASP A 76 -11.13 2.94 -4.14
CA ASP A 76 -10.38 1.74 -4.57
C ASP A 76 -10.42 1.55 -6.11
N ASP A 77 -10.05 2.60 -6.84
CA ASP A 77 -9.99 2.66 -8.32
C ASP A 77 -11.35 2.79 -9.04
N ASN A 78 -12.48 2.75 -8.34
CA ASN A 78 -13.80 2.90 -8.94
C ASN A 78 -14.30 4.35 -8.89
N LEU A 79 -14.67 4.92 -10.04
CA LEU A 79 -15.33 6.23 -10.10
C LEU A 79 -16.75 6.11 -9.54
N ILE A 80 -17.04 6.85 -8.47
CA ILE A 80 -18.35 6.86 -7.83
C ILE A 80 -18.81 8.29 -7.54
N THR A 81 -20.10 8.44 -7.26
CA THR A 81 -20.68 9.71 -6.81
C THR A 81 -20.59 9.85 -5.29
N LEU A 82 -20.73 11.08 -4.78
CA LEU A 82 -20.69 11.36 -3.34
C LEU A 82 -21.69 10.51 -2.53
N ASN A 83 -22.90 10.30 -3.06
CA ASN A 83 -23.95 9.54 -2.38
C ASN A 83 -23.64 8.03 -2.30
N GLU A 84 -22.72 7.54 -3.11
CA GLU A 84 -22.30 6.14 -3.14
C GLU A 84 -21.12 5.88 -2.18
N VAL A 85 -20.46 6.93 -1.68
CA VAL A 85 -19.33 6.80 -0.74
C VAL A 85 -19.76 6.09 0.53
N LYS A 86 -20.84 6.55 1.17
CA LYS A 86 -21.35 5.94 2.41
C LYS A 86 -21.70 4.44 2.25
N PRO A 87 -22.57 4.02 1.31
CA PRO A 87 -22.91 2.60 1.18
C PRO A 87 -21.70 1.74 0.83
N TYR A 88 -20.75 2.26 0.05
CA TYR A 88 -19.50 1.56 -0.21
C TYR A 88 -18.69 1.34 1.07
N LEU A 89 -18.55 2.37 1.90
CA LEU A 89 -17.80 2.30 3.16
C LEU A 89 -18.46 1.35 4.17
N GLU A 90 -19.79 1.36 4.26
CA GLU A 90 -20.54 0.42 5.11
C GLU A 90 -20.30 -1.03 4.68
N GLN A 91 -20.39 -1.32 3.38
CA GLN A 91 -20.11 -2.64 2.83
C GLN A 91 -18.65 -3.08 3.06
N ALA A 92 -17.69 -2.19 2.82
CA ALA A 92 -16.27 -2.44 3.06
C ALA A 92 -15.99 -2.72 4.54
N PHE A 93 -16.64 -1.98 5.44
CA PHE A 93 -16.51 -2.18 6.88
C PHE A 93 -17.14 -3.50 7.36
N GLU A 94 -18.27 -3.91 6.78
CA GLU A 94 -18.92 -5.19 7.12
C GLU A 94 -18.09 -6.40 6.71
N THR A 95 -17.40 -6.30 5.56
CA THR A 95 -16.55 -7.37 5.01
C THR A 95 -15.13 -7.39 5.58
N ALA A 96 -14.75 -6.38 6.36
CA ALA A 96 -13.43 -6.29 6.97
C ALA A 96 -13.21 -7.38 8.03
N LEU A 97 -12.04 -8.01 7.98
CA LEU A 97 -11.59 -9.01 8.95
C LEU A 97 -11.40 -8.42 10.36
N ASP A 98 -10.81 -7.22 10.42
CA ASP A 98 -10.55 -6.50 11.66
C ASP A 98 -11.21 -5.13 11.60
N LYS A 99 -12.34 -5.01 12.30
CA LYS A 99 -13.13 -3.77 12.38
C LYS A 99 -12.46 -2.73 13.27
N ASP A 100 -11.69 -3.16 14.27
CA ASP A 100 -10.98 -2.25 15.15
C ASP A 100 -9.79 -1.63 14.42
N ALA A 101 -9.13 -2.36 13.51
CA ALA A 101 -8.07 -1.80 12.69
C ALA A 101 -8.59 -0.99 11.47
N PHE A 102 -9.89 -1.02 11.17
CA PHE A 102 -10.42 -0.42 9.95
C PHE A 102 -10.22 1.09 9.91
N TRP A 103 -9.59 1.59 8.84
CA TRP A 103 -9.38 3.02 8.64
C TRP A 103 -9.39 3.40 7.15
N VAL A 104 -9.77 4.65 6.89
CA VAL A 104 -9.93 5.21 5.55
C VAL A 104 -8.85 6.26 5.31
N GLN A 105 -8.23 6.22 4.13
CA GLN A 105 -7.32 7.27 3.68
C GLN A 105 -7.98 8.11 2.58
N ILE A 106 -7.91 9.43 2.72
CA ILE A 106 -8.33 10.37 1.68
C ILE A 106 -7.07 10.94 1.03
N LYS A 107 -7.03 10.94 -0.30
CA LYS A 107 -5.97 11.51 -1.11
C LYS A 107 -6.57 12.53 -2.07
N GLY A 108 -6.53 13.80 -1.66
CA GLY A 108 -6.93 14.91 -2.53
C GLY A 108 -5.70 15.55 -3.19
N ASP A 109 -5.91 16.19 -4.33
CA ASP A 109 -4.91 17.10 -4.89
C ASP A 109 -4.73 18.34 -4.00
N GLY A 110 -3.50 18.84 -3.86
CA GLY A 110 -3.16 19.99 -3.02
C GLY A 110 -3.71 21.33 -3.54
N LEU A 111 -4.16 21.40 -4.79
CA LEU A 111 -4.85 22.56 -5.35
C LEU A 111 -6.35 22.57 -5.02
N LEU A 112 -6.90 21.46 -4.50
CA LEU A 112 -8.31 21.35 -4.16
C LEU A 112 -8.62 22.15 -2.88
N PRO A 113 -9.61 23.06 -2.89
CA PRO A 113 -10.06 23.74 -1.68
C PRO A 113 -10.55 22.74 -0.63
N VAL A 114 -10.22 22.98 0.65
CA VAL A 114 -10.62 22.10 1.76
C VAL A 114 -12.14 22.01 1.88
N GLU A 115 -12.86 23.05 1.46
CA GLU A 115 -14.32 23.09 1.40
C GLU A 115 -14.91 21.97 0.54
N GLU A 116 -14.23 21.59 -0.55
CA GLU A 116 -14.65 20.52 -1.45
C GLU A 116 -14.48 19.13 -0.83
N LEU A 117 -13.60 18.98 0.17
CA LEU A 117 -13.42 17.73 0.91
C LEU A 117 -14.45 17.57 2.04
N ARG A 118 -15.09 18.65 2.51
CA ARG A 118 -16.05 18.59 3.62
C ARG A 118 -17.21 17.62 3.41
N PRO A 119 -17.86 17.57 2.23
CA PRO A 119 -18.94 16.61 1.99
C PRO A 119 -18.47 15.17 2.13
N ILE A 120 -17.26 14.85 1.66
CA ILE A 120 -16.67 13.51 1.75
C ILE A 120 -16.41 13.13 3.21
N PHE A 121 -15.84 14.04 4.01
CA PHE A 121 -15.69 13.82 5.46
C PHE A 121 -17.04 13.61 6.15
N SER A 122 -18.09 14.31 5.71
CA SER A 122 -19.44 14.14 6.24
C SER A 122 -19.98 12.74 5.94
N GLU A 123 -19.85 12.24 4.70
CA GLU A 123 -20.29 10.90 4.32
C GLU A 123 -19.55 9.80 5.12
N ILE A 124 -18.23 9.93 5.29
CA ILE A 124 -17.44 8.99 6.09
C ILE A 124 -17.89 9.02 7.56
N ARG A 125 -18.18 10.19 8.11
CA ARG A 125 -18.67 10.31 9.48
C ARG A 125 -20.07 9.70 9.62
N LEU A 126 -20.93 9.87 8.64
CA LEU A 126 -22.29 9.32 8.61
C LEU A 126 -22.32 7.79 8.45
N SER A 127 -21.25 7.19 7.90
CA SER A 127 -21.06 5.73 7.89
C SER A 127 -20.58 5.17 9.24
N GLY A 128 -20.39 6.03 10.26
CA GLY A 128 -19.93 5.63 11.60
C GLY A 128 -18.41 5.42 11.70
N LEU A 129 -17.65 5.71 10.64
CA LEU A 129 -16.20 5.54 10.62
C LEU A 129 -15.51 6.76 11.24
N THR A 130 -14.62 6.49 12.19
CA THR A 130 -13.92 7.54 12.96
C THR A 130 -12.43 7.61 12.66
N LYS A 131 -11.84 6.53 12.13
CA LYS A 131 -10.42 6.44 11.78
C LYS A 131 -10.21 6.87 10.34
N VAL A 132 -9.96 8.17 10.15
CA VAL A 132 -9.75 8.78 8.85
C VAL A 132 -8.43 9.54 8.83
N SER A 133 -7.66 9.41 7.76
CA SER A 133 -6.41 10.14 7.55
C SER A 133 -6.39 10.84 6.19
N LEU A 134 -5.89 12.07 6.14
CA LEU A 134 -5.66 12.79 4.89
C LEU A 134 -4.20 12.60 4.47
N ALA A 135 -3.98 12.08 3.28
CA ALA A 135 -2.66 11.93 2.70
C ALA A 135 -2.02 13.31 2.49
N THR A 136 -0.78 13.44 2.91
CA THR A 136 0.05 14.62 2.71
C THR A 136 1.44 14.18 2.24
N GLN A 137 2.14 15.04 1.53
CA GLN A 137 3.54 14.84 1.18
C GLN A 137 4.42 15.57 2.19
N LEU A 138 5.53 14.98 2.63
CA LEU A 138 6.46 15.71 3.47
C LEU A 138 7.06 16.86 2.66
N GLN A 139 7.00 18.08 3.20
CA GLN A 139 7.82 19.17 2.68
C GLN A 139 9.28 18.84 2.99
N ARG A 140 10.01 18.26 2.03
CA ARG A 140 11.46 18.14 2.17
C ARG A 140 12.02 19.56 2.27
N GLY A 141 12.54 19.90 3.46
CA GLY A 141 13.36 21.08 3.62
C GLY A 141 14.48 21.02 2.59
N GLN A 142 14.60 22.05 1.77
CA GLN A 142 15.81 22.26 0.99
C GLN A 142 16.88 22.70 2.00
N GLU A 143 17.79 21.79 2.34
CA GLU A 143 19.11 22.15 2.87
C GLU A 143 20.05 22.48 1.71
#